data_AF-A0AAN8KEQ1-F1
#
_entry.id   AF-A0AAN8KEQ1-F1
#
_cell.length_a   1.000
_cell.length_b   1.000
_cell.length_c   1.000
_cell.angle_alpha   90.00
_cell.angle_beta   90.00
_cell.angle_gamma   90.00
#
_symmetry.space_group_name_H-M   'P 1'
#
loop_
_entity.id
_entity.type
_entity.pdbx_description
1 polymer ?
#
loop_
_entity_poly.entity_id
_entity_poly.type
_entity_poly.pdbx_seq_one_letter_code
_entity_poly.pdbx_strand_id
1 'polypeptide(L)'
;MEKATRPANLEVYFSRVNKEIWGCGNVKPSTRSKDIKLQKLGEKIVKISYSVTTLTDQLLTLKKQMPKMAKQDLNEATEGNKTVQLQITEAIRTAMDSLAILGAALTDFNQGRRDLFKPDLRPKTKPICNFSNNLEVEAGQLLFGEDLNKKLKDLKDTDQALGFGFSNQGLSYQRYNNFGGSNRNYTNQRPKYGYNNSYNKSGPKPFLESGYKRGP
;
A
#
# COMPACT_ATOMS: atom_id res chain seq x y z
N MET A 1 -2.40 -8.03 -30.48
CA MET A 1 -2.73 -6.69 -29.93
C MET A 1 -1.59 -5.77 -30.25
N GLU A 2 -1.84 -4.71 -31.02
CA GLU A 2 -0.87 -3.64 -31.25
C GLU A 2 -0.38 -3.06 -29.91
N LYS A 3 0.89 -2.66 -29.86
CA LYS A 3 1.48 -2.02 -28.68
C LYS A 3 0.91 -0.60 -28.57
N ALA A 4 0.01 -0.38 -27.61
CA ALA A 4 -0.41 0.98 -27.25
C ALA A 4 0.82 1.78 -26.76
N THR A 5 1.31 2.70 -27.59
CA THR A 5 2.39 3.63 -27.26
C THR A 5 1.85 4.80 -26.46
N ARG A 6 2.63 5.30 -25.51
CA ARG A 6 2.25 6.47 -24.69
C ARG A 6 2.09 7.71 -25.59
N PRO A 7 0.92 8.37 -25.58
CA PRO A 7 0.75 9.68 -26.23
C PRO A 7 1.61 10.76 -25.56
N ALA A 8 2.19 11.67 -26.34
CA ALA A 8 3.11 12.69 -25.83
C ALA A 8 2.46 13.65 -24.82
N ASN A 9 1.15 13.87 -24.97
CA ASN A 9 0.30 14.75 -24.15
C ASN A 9 -0.17 14.12 -22.82
N LEU A 10 0.20 12.88 -22.52
CA LEU A 10 -0.29 12.17 -21.34
C LEU A 10 0.84 11.82 -20.37
N GLU A 11 0.78 12.40 -19.17
CA GLU A 11 1.71 12.17 -18.06
C GLU A 11 1.19 11.08 -17.09
N VAL A 12 0.60 10.02 -17.65
CA VAL A 12 0.15 8.86 -16.87
C VAL A 12 1.17 7.75 -16.98
N TYR A 13 1.77 7.41 -15.83
CA TYR A 13 2.81 6.40 -15.72
C TYR A 13 2.35 5.21 -14.91
N PHE A 14 2.89 4.05 -15.28
CA PHE A 14 2.81 2.89 -14.43
C PHE A 14 3.81 3.02 -13.26
N SER A 15 3.31 3.06 -12.03
CA SER A 15 4.14 3.26 -10.83
C SER A 15 4.82 1.96 -10.38
N ARG A 16 6.15 1.96 -10.33
CA ARG A 16 6.96 0.88 -9.75
C ARG A 16 7.22 1.12 -8.27
N VAL A 17 7.44 0.07 -7.50
CA VAL A 17 7.84 0.23 -6.10
C VAL A 17 9.27 0.78 -6.04
N ASN A 18 9.49 1.78 -5.17
CA ASN A 18 10.80 2.34 -4.87
C ASN A 18 11.80 1.24 -4.49
N LYS A 19 13.04 1.33 -5.00
CA LYS A 19 14.07 0.28 -4.78
C LYS A 19 14.40 0.10 -3.31
N GLU A 20 14.36 1.19 -2.54
CA GLU A 20 14.61 1.25 -1.10
C GLU A 20 13.57 0.44 -0.31
N ILE A 21 12.29 0.52 -0.72
CA ILE A 21 11.21 -0.27 -0.13
C ILE A 21 11.29 -1.71 -0.63
N TRP A 22 11.51 -1.90 -1.93
CA TRP A 22 11.53 -3.22 -2.55
C TRP A 22 12.66 -4.11 -2.00
N GLY A 23 13.84 -3.53 -1.81
CA GLY A 23 15.03 -4.18 -1.25
C GLY A 23 15.02 -4.32 0.27
N CYS A 24 14.04 -3.75 0.97
CA CYS A 24 13.94 -3.87 2.41
C CYS A 24 13.67 -5.33 2.81
N GLY A 25 14.48 -5.88 3.71
CA GLY A 25 14.36 -7.27 4.19
C GLY A 25 13.04 -7.58 4.90
N ASN A 26 12.31 -6.55 5.36
CA ASN A 26 11.04 -6.71 6.06
C ASN A 26 9.85 -6.97 5.12
N VAL A 27 9.98 -6.64 3.83
CA VAL A 27 8.92 -6.92 2.85
C VAL A 27 8.88 -8.41 2.55
N LYS A 28 7.73 -9.04 2.83
CA LYS A 28 7.56 -10.48 2.65
C LYS A 28 7.57 -10.86 1.16
N PRO A 29 8.09 -12.05 0.80
CA PRO A 29 8.02 -12.55 -0.57
C PRO A 29 6.59 -12.65 -1.12
N SER A 30 5.61 -12.97 -0.27
CA SER A 30 4.19 -13.03 -0.65
C SER A 30 3.65 -11.66 -1.06
N THR A 31 4.03 -10.60 -0.34
CA THR A 31 3.67 -9.20 -0.64
C THR A 31 4.27 -8.77 -1.98
N ARG A 32 5.56 -9.03 -2.21
CA ARG A 32 6.21 -8.77 -3.51
C ARG A 32 5.50 -9.52 -4.65
N SER A 33 5.18 -10.79 -4.45
CA SER A 33 4.51 -11.61 -5.46
C SER A 33 3.12 -11.09 -5.81
N LYS A 34 2.35 -10.66 -4.80
CA LYS A 34 1.04 -10.02 -5.01
C LYS A 34 1.20 -8.69 -5.74
N ASP A 35 2.14 -7.84 -5.32
CA ASP A 35 2.39 -6.56 -5.98
C ASP A 35 2.83 -6.73 -7.43
N ILE A 36 3.66 -7.71 -7.79
CA ILE A 36 4.01 -7.99 -9.19
C ILE A 36 2.76 -8.26 -10.04
N LYS A 37 1.76 -8.97 -9.51
CA LYS A 37 0.49 -9.21 -10.23
C LYS A 37 -0.30 -7.92 -10.39
N LEU A 38 -0.37 -7.09 -9.34
CA LEU A 38 -0.99 -5.77 -9.40
C LEU A 38 -0.24 -4.84 -10.36
N GLN A 39 1.08 -4.90 -10.40
CA GLN A 39 1.89 -4.12 -11.33
C GLN A 39 1.51 -4.39 -12.79
N LYS A 40 1.40 -5.68 -13.15
CA LYS A 40 0.94 -6.09 -14.49
C LYS A 40 -0.49 -5.62 -14.80
N LEU A 41 -1.35 -5.57 -13.80
CA LEU A 41 -2.71 -5.04 -13.96
C LEU A 41 -2.70 -3.52 -14.16
N GLY A 42 -1.95 -2.78 -13.34
CA GLY A 42 -1.77 -1.34 -13.48
C GLY A 42 -1.19 -0.95 -14.84
N GLU A 43 -0.23 -1.72 -15.36
CA GLU A 43 0.30 -1.51 -16.72
C GLU A 43 -0.79 -1.61 -17.80
N LYS A 44 -1.75 -2.53 -17.65
CA LYS A 44 -2.89 -2.62 -18.58
C LYS A 44 -3.83 -1.44 -18.45
N ILE A 45 -4.14 -0.99 -17.23
CA ILE A 45 -4.99 0.19 -16.97
C ILE A 45 -4.38 1.44 -17.61
N VAL A 46 -3.07 1.64 -17.45
CA VAL A 46 -2.34 2.75 -18.07
C VAL A 46 -2.36 2.64 -19.61
N LYS A 47 -2.26 1.44 -20.17
CA LYS A 47 -2.40 1.26 -21.64
C LYS A 47 -3.81 1.57 -22.14
N ILE A 48 -4.84 1.32 -21.32
CA ILE A 48 -6.21 1.70 -21.67
C ILE A 48 -6.31 3.22 -21.76
N SER A 49 -5.74 3.97 -20.81
CA SER A 49 -5.74 5.44 -20.90
C SER A 49 -5.03 5.94 -22.15
N TYR A 50 -3.94 5.29 -22.57
CA TYR A 50 -3.23 5.64 -23.81
C TYR A 50 -4.12 5.50 -25.05
N SER A 51 -4.88 4.41 -25.14
CA SER A 51 -5.83 4.18 -26.23
C SER A 51 -6.98 5.20 -26.21
N VAL A 52 -7.53 5.51 -25.03
CA VAL A 52 -8.60 6.51 -24.89
C VAL A 52 -8.10 7.90 -25.28
N THR A 53 -6.90 8.32 -24.85
CA THR A 53 -6.31 9.60 -25.25
C THR A 53 -6.10 9.67 -26.76
N THR A 54 -5.60 8.60 -27.38
CA THR A 54 -5.42 8.55 -28.85
C THR A 54 -6.76 8.70 -29.58
N LEU A 55 -7.81 8.04 -29.09
CA LEU A 55 -9.16 8.19 -29.63
C LEU A 55 -9.67 9.63 -29.46
N THR A 56 -9.46 10.26 -28.30
CA THR A 56 -9.82 11.67 -28.07
C THR A 56 -9.10 12.60 -29.05
N ASP A 57 -7.81 12.38 -29.31
CA ASP A 57 -7.04 13.20 -30.27
C ASP A 57 -7.56 13.05 -31.71
N GLN A 58 -7.96 11.83 -32.09
CA GLN A 58 -8.62 11.57 -33.39
C GLN A 58 -9.95 12.32 -33.49
N LEU A 59 -10.80 12.25 -32.46
CA LEU A 59 -12.09 12.96 -32.41
C LEU A 59 -11.91 14.48 -32.46
N LEU A 60 -10.91 15.02 -31.76
CA LEU A 60 -10.57 16.45 -31.81
C LEU A 60 -10.09 16.87 -33.21
N THR A 61 -9.33 16.02 -33.89
CA THR A 61 -8.87 16.27 -35.27
C THR A 61 -10.04 16.27 -36.25
N LEU A 62 -10.95 15.30 -36.13
CA LEU A 62 -12.19 15.26 -36.92
C LEU A 62 -13.03 16.53 -36.71
N LYS A 63 -13.22 16.93 -35.45
CA LYS A 63 -13.96 18.17 -35.11
C LYS A 63 -13.32 19.41 -35.74
N LYS A 64 -11.99 19.50 -35.83
CA LYS A 64 -11.27 20.61 -36.48
C LYS A 64 -11.38 20.62 -38.01
N GLN A 65 -11.60 19.48 -38.64
CA GLN A 65 -11.71 19.37 -40.11
C GLN A 65 -13.11 19.71 -40.62
N MET A 66 -14.16 19.45 -39.83
CA MET A 66 -15.55 19.75 -40.21
C MET A 66 -15.89 21.24 -40.47
N PRO A 67 -15.29 22.26 -39.81
CA PRO A 67 -15.53 23.67 -40.16
C PRO A 67 -14.90 24.12 -41.48
N LYS A 68 -14.13 23.27 -42.19
CA LYS A 68 -13.55 23.61 -43.50
C LYS A 68 -14.41 23.19 -44.69
N MET A 69 -15.46 22.39 -44.50
CA MET A 69 -16.42 22.01 -45.55
C MET A 69 -17.61 22.97 -45.67
N ALA A 70 -17.83 23.85 -44.68
CA ALA A 70 -18.99 24.75 -44.61
C ALA A 70 -18.77 26.13 -45.26
N LYS A 71 -17.62 26.38 -45.90
CA LYS A 71 -17.36 27.65 -46.61
C LYS A 71 -17.62 27.58 -48.12
N GLN A 72 -17.99 26.42 -48.66
CA GLN A 72 -18.23 26.28 -50.10
C GLN A 72 -19.71 26.30 -50.50
N ASP A 73 -20.65 25.97 -49.61
CA ASP A 73 -22.08 25.99 -49.93
C ASP A 73 -22.85 26.82 -48.88
N LEU A 74 -23.19 28.05 -49.28
CA LEU A 74 -23.74 29.08 -48.40
C LEU A 74 -25.25 28.95 -48.13
N ASN A 75 -25.91 27.90 -48.59
CA ASN A 75 -27.32 27.65 -48.33
C ASN A 75 -27.51 26.15 -48.05
N GLU A 76 -28.14 25.81 -46.93
CA GLU A 76 -28.31 24.45 -46.39
C GLU A 76 -27.11 23.87 -45.63
N ALA A 77 -26.78 24.48 -44.48
CA ALA A 77 -26.20 23.71 -43.38
C ALA A 77 -27.23 22.65 -42.95
N THR A 78 -27.20 21.51 -43.63
CA THR A 78 -28.15 20.40 -43.49
C THR A 78 -28.20 19.99 -42.02
N GLU A 79 -29.39 19.84 -41.46
CA GLU A 79 -29.65 19.49 -40.04
C GLU A 79 -28.81 18.29 -39.57
N GLY A 80 -28.48 17.36 -40.48
CA GLY A 80 -27.55 16.25 -40.27
C GLY A 80 -26.11 16.66 -39.89
N ASN A 81 -25.53 17.70 -40.49
CA ASN A 81 -24.17 18.17 -40.15
C ASN A 81 -24.10 18.75 -38.74
N LYS A 82 -25.18 19.40 -38.29
CA LYS A 82 -25.32 19.90 -36.91
C LYS A 82 -25.43 18.74 -35.92
N THR A 83 -26.19 17.70 -36.25
CA THR A 83 -26.32 16.48 -35.45
C THR A 83 -25.00 15.73 -35.30
N VAL A 84 -24.21 15.59 -36.37
CA VAL A 84 -22.88 14.94 -36.33
C VAL A 84 -21.89 15.74 -35.48
N GLN A 85 -21.90 17.07 -35.56
CA GLN A 85 -21.07 17.92 -34.68
C GLN A 85 -21.41 17.78 -33.20
N LEU A 86 -22.69 17.66 -32.87
CA LEU A 86 -23.16 17.42 -31.50
C LEU A 86 -22.69 16.05 -31.01
N GLN A 87 -22.87 14.99 -31.81
CA GLN A 87 -22.41 13.64 -31.47
C GLN A 87 -20.89 13.56 -31.25
N ILE A 88 -20.08 14.20 -32.10
CA ILE A 88 -18.63 14.25 -31.91
C ILE A 88 -18.26 15.00 -30.63
N THR A 89 -18.96 16.09 -30.33
CA THR A 89 -18.71 16.86 -29.09
C THR A 89 -19.07 16.06 -27.85
N GLU A 90 -20.18 15.32 -27.89
CA GLU A 90 -20.57 14.39 -26.83
C GLU A 90 -19.57 13.25 -26.67
N ALA A 91 -19.12 12.63 -27.76
CA ALA A 91 -18.10 11.58 -27.74
C ALA A 91 -16.78 12.07 -27.13
N ILE A 92 -16.35 13.30 -27.46
CA ILE A 92 -15.15 13.91 -26.84
C ILE A 92 -15.36 14.08 -25.34
N ARG A 93 -16.53 14.58 -24.91
CA ARG A 93 -16.86 14.74 -23.49
C ARG A 93 -16.82 13.39 -22.77
N THR A 94 -17.49 12.37 -23.30
CA THR A 94 -17.48 11.01 -22.73
C THR A 94 -16.06 10.45 -22.64
N ALA A 95 -15.21 10.68 -23.63
CA ALA A 95 -13.82 10.24 -23.62
C ALA A 95 -12.98 10.97 -22.55
N MET A 96 -13.20 12.28 -22.36
CA MET A 96 -12.57 13.06 -21.29
C MET A 96 -13.04 12.62 -19.90
N ASP A 97 -14.35 12.41 -19.72
CA ASP A 97 -14.93 11.91 -18.47
C ASP A 97 -14.37 10.50 -18.14
N SER A 98 -14.22 9.65 -19.16
CA SER A 98 -13.59 8.33 -19.02
C SER A 98 -12.14 8.42 -18.57
N LEU A 99 -11.36 9.37 -19.11
CA LEU A 99 -9.98 9.62 -18.68
C LEU A 99 -9.91 10.12 -17.22
N ALA A 100 -10.83 10.98 -16.80
CA ALA A 100 -10.90 11.45 -15.43
C ALA A 100 -11.17 10.29 -14.45
N ILE A 101 -12.12 9.41 -14.78
CA ILE A 101 -12.43 8.21 -13.99
C ILE A 101 -11.23 7.25 -13.96
N LEU A 102 -10.54 7.04 -15.08
CA LEU A 102 -9.33 6.22 -15.13
C LEU A 102 -8.21 6.80 -14.25
N GLY A 103 -8.06 8.13 -14.21
CA GLY A 103 -7.13 8.81 -13.31
C GLY A 103 -7.43 8.50 -11.85
N ALA A 104 -8.67 8.73 -11.41
CA ALA A 104 -9.11 8.43 -10.05
C ALA A 104 -8.94 6.94 -9.70
N ALA A 105 -9.32 6.05 -10.61
CA ALA A 105 -9.15 4.61 -10.42
C ALA A 105 -7.67 4.21 -10.26
N LEU A 106 -6.75 4.88 -10.97
CA LEU A 106 -5.32 4.63 -10.84
C LEU A 106 -4.77 5.15 -9.49
N THR A 107 -5.28 6.30 -9.01
CA THR A 107 -4.97 6.83 -7.68
C THR A 107 -5.37 5.82 -6.59
N ASP A 108 -6.61 5.33 -6.62
CA ASP A 108 -7.12 4.32 -5.69
C ASP A 108 -6.36 2.99 -5.80
N PHE A 109 -6.04 2.58 -7.03
CA PHE A 109 -5.26 1.37 -7.29
C PHE A 109 -3.87 1.44 -6.65
N ASN A 110 -3.17 2.56 -6.84
CA ASN A 110 -1.87 2.79 -6.23
C ASN A 110 -1.97 2.92 -4.71
N GLN A 111 -3.06 3.48 -4.19
CA GLN A 111 -3.30 3.50 -2.75
C GLN A 111 -3.48 2.08 -2.18
N GLY A 112 -4.29 1.23 -2.82
CA GLY A 112 -4.44 -0.17 -2.40
C GLY A 112 -3.13 -0.95 -2.44
N ARG A 113 -2.24 -0.64 -3.39
CA ARG A 113 -0.87 -1.17 -3.41
C ARG A 113 -0.05 -0.68 -2.23
N ARG A 114 -0.11 0.60 -1.86
CA ARG A 114 0.56 1.12 -0.66
C ARG A 114 0.06 0.43 0.61
N ASP A 115 -1.24 0.18 0.71
CA ASP A 115 -1.84 -0.54 1.85
C ASP A 115 -1.41 -2.01 1.92
N LEU A 116 -1.17 -2.65 0.77
CA LEU A 116 -0.58 -3.99 0.70
C LEU A 116 0.83 -4.03 1.31
N PHE A 117 1.65 -2.99 1.12
CA PHE A 117 3.00 -2.90 1.70
C PHE A 117 3.00 -2.53 3.19
N LYS A 118 2.02 -1.71 3.62
CA LYS A 118 1.92 -1.16 4.98
C LYS A 118 2.18 -2.15 6.13
N PRO A 119 1.63 -3.39 6.14
CA PRO A 119 1.87 -4.33 7.24
C PRO A 119 3.32 -4.80 7.36
N ASP A 120 4.07 -4.81 6.25
CA ASP A 120 5.44 -5.30 6.20
C ASP A 120 6.48 -4.19 6.42
N LEU A 121 6.06 -2.92 6.45
CA LEU A 121 6.91 -1.79 6.76
C LEU A 121 7.16 -1.64 8.26
N ARG A 122 8.31 -1.07 8.62
CA ARG A 122 8.62 -0.71 10.01
C ARG A 122 7.60 0.30 10.52
N PRO A 123 7.19 0.25 11.81
CA PRO A 123 6.17 1.15 12.36
C PRO A 123 6.39 2.63 12.01
N LYS A 124 7.63 3.13 12.16
CA LYS A 124 8.00 4.52 11.85
C LYS A 124 7.86 4.90 10.37
N THR A 125 7.92 3.92 9.48
CA THR A 125 7.82 4.14 8.03
C THR A 125 6.42 3.90 7.49
N LYS A 126 5.50 3.30 8.27
CA LYS A 126 4.11 3.07 7.83
C LYS A 126 3.35 4.32 7.39
N PRO A 127 3.57 5.52 7.96
CA PRO A 127 2.90 6.73 7.49
C PRO A 127 3.14 7.05 6.02
N ILE A 128 4.23 6.60 5.38
CA ILE A 128 4.46 6.83 3.94
C ILE A 128 3.41 6.14 3.06
N CYS A 129 2.69 5.15 3.58
CA CYS A 129 1.58 4.50 2.87
C CYS A 129 0.28 5.32 2.92
N ASN A 130 0.17 6.30 3.82
CA ASN A 130 -1.05 7.08 3.95
C ASN A 130 -1.28 7.93 2.70
N PHE A 131 -2.55 8.08 2.33
CA PHE A 131 -2.96 8.86 1.16
C PHE A 131 -2.42 10.30 1.20
N SER A 132 -2.47 10.95 2.36
CA SER A 132 -2.00 12.33 2.59
C SER A 132 -0.54 12.57 2.16
N ASN A 133 0.32 11.54 2.27
CA ASN A 133 1.74 11.63 1.92
C ASN A 133 2.01 11.34 0.44
N ASN A 134 0.97 11.09 -0.35
CA ASN A 134 1.08 10.67 -1.75
C ASN A 134 0.12 11.41 -2.69
N LEU A 135 -0.49 12.53 -2.27
CA LEU A 135 -1.36 13.34 -3.15
C LEU A 135 -0.65 13.83 -4.42
N GLU A 136 0.65 14.11 -4.35
CA GLU A 136 1.42 14.60 -5.50
C GLU A 136 1.96 13.48 -6.40
N VAL A 137 1.76 12.20 -6.04
CA VAL A 137 2.36 11.04 -6.72
C VAL A 137 1.51 10.56 -7.90
N GLU A 138 0.44 11.28 -8.26
CA GLU A 138 -0.54 10.86 -9.27
C GLU A 138 0.05 10.73 -10.69
N ALA A 139 1.20 11.35 -10.96
CA ALA A 139 1.96 11.21 -12.21
C ALA A 139 3.36 10.58 -12.03
N GLY A 140 3.66 10.02 -10.85
CA GLY A 140 5.00 9.52 -10.54
C GLY A 140 5.29 8.11 -11.09
N GLN A 141 6.50 7.90 -11.61
CA GLN A 141 6.98 6.55 -11.98
C GLN A 141 7.20 5.64 -10.76
N LEU A 142 7.23 6.22 -9.55
CA LEU A 142 7.49 5.51 -8.30
C LEU A 142 6.29 5.57 -7.36
N LEU A 143 5.92 4.42 -6.77
CA LEU A 143 4.70 4.22 -5.97
C LEU A 143 4.61 5.10 -4.72
N PHE A 144 5.77 5.41 -4.12
CA PHE A 144 5.88 6.29 -2.95
C PHE A 144 6.43 7.70 -3.32
N GLY A 145 6.55 7.98 -4.62
CA GLY A 145 7.14 9.21 -5.16
C GLY A 145 8.67 9.15 -5.28
N GLU A 146 9.23 10.14 -5.96
CA GLU A 146 10.69 10.26 -6.18
C GLU A 146 11.41 10.72 -4.91
N ASP A 147 10.75 11.57 -4.12
CA ASP A 147 11.26 12.15 -2.89
C ASP A 147 11.13 11.25 -1.65
N LEU A 148 11.21 9.92 -1.82
CA LEU A 148 11.01 8.97 -0.73
C LEU A 148 11.94 9.24 0.47
N ASN A 149 13.22 9.50 0.22
CA ASN A 149 14.19 9.77 1.29
C ASN A 149 13.87 11.06 2.05
N LYS A 150 13.40 12.08 1.35
CA LYS A 150 12.95 13.34 1.96
C LYS A 150 11.72 13.09 2.83
N LYS A 151 10.69 12.40 2.31
CA LYS A 151 9.49 12.02 3.09
C LYS A 151 9.85 11.22 4.35
N LEU A 152 10.79 10.29 4.26
CA LEU A 152 11.26 9.52 5.41
C LEU A 152 12.00 10.39 6.45
N LYS A 153 12.78 11.37 6.00
CA LYS A 153 13.46 12.34 6.86
C LYS A 153 12.44 13.25 7.55
N ASP A 154 11.52 13.83 6.79
CA ASP A 154 10.49 14.73 7.30
C ASP A 154 9.60 14.04 8.34
N LEU A 155 9.24 12.77 8.11
CA LEU A 155 8.53 11.95 9.10
C LEU A 155 9.33 11.74 10.38
N LYS A 156 10.64 11.50 10.27
CA LYS A 156 11.51 11.34 11.44
C LYS A 156 11.62 12.65 12.22
N ASP A 157 11.79 13.77 11.52
CA ASP A 157 11.91 15.09 12.13
C ASP A 157 10.58 15.50 12.80
N THR A 158 9.44 15.14 12.19
CA THR A 158 8.09 15.34 12.78
C THR A 158 7.89 14.49 14.03
N ASP A 159 8.27 13.21 14.01
CA ASP A 159 8.21 12.31 15.17
C ASP A 159 9.05 12.86 16.34
N GLN A 160 10.22 13.43 16.03
CA GLN A 160 11.08 14.08 17.00
C GLN A 160 10.47 15.39 17.54
N ALA A 161 9.94 16.24 16.67
CA ALA A 161 9.36 17.54 17.04
C ALA A 161 8.10 17.39 17.90
N LEU A 162 7.28 16.35 17.65
CA LEU A 162 6.08 16.06 18.42
C LEU A 162 6.37 15.31 19.74
N GLY A 163 7.63 15.01 20.04
CA GLY A 163 8.01 14.34 21.29
C GLY A 163 7.67 12.84 21.35
N PHE A 164 7.27 12.23 20.22
CA PHE A 164 7.12 10.77 20.12
C PHE A 164 8.47 10.04 20.01
N GLY A 165 9.56 10.80 19.87
CA GLY A 165 10.93 10.33 20.04
C GLY A 165 11.13 9.69 21.42
N PHE A 166 11.01 8.36 21.47
CA PHE A 166 11.35 7.48 22.58
C PHE A 166 12.42 8.09 23.49
N SER A 167 12.01 8.53 24.67
CA SER A 167 12.83 8.26 25.83
C SER A 167 13.11 6.74 25.81
N ASN A 168 14.36 6.36 25.86
CA ASN A 168 14.75 5.04 26.38
C ASN A 168 14.39 5.00 27.88
N GLN A 169 13.14 5.28 28.24
CA GLN A 169 12.56 4.66 29.41
C GLN A 169 12.30 3.23 28.96
N GLY A 170 13.29 2.38 29.19
CA GLY A 170 13.00 0.98 29.45
C GLY A 170 11.77 0.94 30.37
N LEU A 171 10.91 -0.04 30.16
CA LEU A 171 9.84 -0.37 31.07
C LEU A 171 10.46 -0.67 32.45
N SER A 172 10.88 0.36 33.19
CA SER A 172 10.99 0.31 34.62
C SER A 172 9.56 0.20 35.06
N TYR A 173 9.14 -1.05 35.22
CA TYR A 173 8.06 -1.41 36.11
C TYR A 173 8.19 -0.48 37.32
N GLN A 174 7.32 0.53 37.43
CA GLN A 174 7.26 1.37 38.60
C GLN A 174 6.86 0.43 39.73
N ARG A 175 7.87 -0.15 40.40
CA ARG A 175 7.68 -0.70 41.73
C ARG A 175 7.19 0.48 42.54
N TYR A 176 5.90 0.47 42.85
CA TYR A 176 5.35 1.25 43.94
C TYR A 176 6.24 0.96 45.16
N ASN A 177 7.11 1.92 45.47
CA ASN A 177 7.83 1.95 46.73
C ASN A 177 6.77 2.19 47.80
N ASN A 178 6.35 1.10 48.44
CA ASN A 178 5.58 1.11 49.67
C ASN A 178 6.44 1.82 50.72
N PHE A 179 6.22 3.11 50.91
CA PHE A 179 6.73 3.86 52.03
C PHE A 179 6.02 3.37 53.29
N GLY A 180 6.80 2.80 54.20
CA GLY A 180 6.32 2.28 55.47
C GLY A 180 5.73 3.37 56.37
N GLY A 181 4.72 2.95 57.14
CA GLY A 181 4.06 3.73 58.17
C GLY A 181 3.39 2.82 59.21
N SER A 182 4.23 2.27 60.09
CA SER A 182 4.01 1.93 61.52
C SER A 182 2.66 1.40 62.08
N ASN A 183 2.81 0.29 62.82
CA ASN A 183 2.11 -0.12 64.05
C ASN A 183 0.66 -0.66 63.99
N ARG A 184 0.52 -1.96 64.34
CA ARG A 184 0.07 -2.37 65.68
C ARG A 184 0.30 -3.86 65.95
N ASN A 185 0.84 -4.09 67.14
CA ASN A 185 1.08 -5.37 67.80
C ASN A 185 -0.14 -6.29 67.79
N TYR A 186 0.07 -7.58 67.56
CA TYR A 186 -0.51 -8.62 68.41
C TYR A 186 0.50 -9.76 68.59
N THR A 187 0.90 -9.91 69.85
CA THR A 187 1.64 -11.04 70.39
C THR A 187 0.77 -12.30 70.31
N ASN A 188 1.35 -13.43 69.91
CA ASN A 188 1.45 -14.62 70.77
C ASN A 188 1.85 -15.89 69.99
N GLN A 189 2.94 -16.50 70.49
CA GLN A 189 3.16 -17.95 70.67
C GLN A 189 3.67 -18.82 69.49
N ARG A 190 4.96 -19.18 69.66
CA ARG A 190 5.73 -20.37 69.19
C ARG A 190 5.03 -21.73 69.55
N PRO A 191 5.55 -22.95 69.19
CA PRO A 191 6.85 -23.31 68.55
C PRO A 191 6.87 -24.47 67.49
N LYS A 192 8.04 -24.57 66.83
CA LYS A 192 8.75 -25.73 66.22
C LYS A 192 8.23 -27.17 66.42
N TYR A 193 8.21 -27.94 65.33
CA TYR A 193 8.78 -29.30 65.11
C TYR A 193 9.10 -29.40 63.60
N GLY A 194 10.22 -29.91 63.04
CA GLY A 194 11.16 -30.94 63.46
C GLY A 194 11.04 -32.14 62.52
N TYR A 195 12.03 -32.37 61.63
CA TYR A 195 12.63 -33.68 61.24
C TYR A 195 13.19 -33.76 59.80
N ASN A 196 14.43 -34.27 59.75
CA ASN A 196 15.21 -34.69 58.59
C ASN A 196 14.74 -36.03 58.01
N ASN A 197 14.91 -36.24 56.70
CA ASN A 197 15.62 -37.37 56.06
C ASN A 197 15.46 -37.30 54.52
N SER A 198 16.48 -37.32 53.65
CA SER A 198 17.67 -38.19 53.48
C SER A 198 17.37 -39.43 52.60
N TYR A 199 17.81 -39.33 51.32
CA TYR A 199 18.27 -40.36 50.35
C TYR A 199 17.33 -41.47 49.81
N ASN A 200 17.19 -41.52 48.47
CA ASN A 200 17.72 -42.56 47.56
C ASN A 200 17.18 -42.33 46.13
N LYS A 201 18.02 -41.97 45.15
CA LYS A 201 18.76 -42.83 44.20
C LYS A 201 17.90 -43.56 43.14
N SER A 202 18.34 -43.35 41.90
CA SER A 202 18.35 -44.25 40.72
C SER A 202 17.08 -44.48 39.88
N GLY A 203 17.05 -43.80 38.72
CA GLY A 203 17.15 -44.48 37.42
C GLY A 203 15.84 -44.80 36.67
N PRO A 204 15.71 -44.44 35.38
CA PRO A 204 14.55 -44.80 34.56
C PRO A 204 14.63 -46.25 34.08
N LYS A 205 13.52 -47.00 34.16
CA LYS A 205 13.41 -48.36 33.61
C LYS A 205 12.90 -48.36 32.16
N PRO A 206 13.30 -49.35 31.34
CA PRO A 206 13.25 -49.29 29.88
C PRO A 206 12.02 -49.97 29.24
N PHE A 207 11.88 -49.66 27.95
CA PHE A 207 11.06 -50.27 26.92
C PHE A 207 11.19 -51.81 26.87
N LEU A 208 10.06 -52.53 26.84
CA LEU A 208 10.00 -53.95 26.54
C LEU A 208 9.02 -54.21 25.38
N GLU A 209 9.60 -54.82 24.36
CA GLU A 209 9.05 -55.41 23.14
C GLU A 209 8.51 -56.82 23.42
N SER A 210 7.45 -57.26 22.72
CA SER A 210 7.29 -58.60 22.09
C SER A 210 5.82 -58.96 21.82
N GLY A 211 5.52 -59.42 20.60
CA GLY A 211 4.24 -60.06 20.26
C GLY A 211 3.98 -60.27 18.76
N TYR A 212 4.61 -61.28 18.16
CA TYR A 212 4.51 -61.75 16.77
C TYR A 212 3.10 -62.17 16.27
N LYS A 213 2.80 -62.02 14.96
CA LYS A 213 2.80 -63.12 13.95
C LYS A 213 2.27 -62.67 12.56
N ARG A 214 2.93 -63.19 11.50
CA ARG A 214 2.55 -63.13 10.07
C ARG A 214 1.87 -64.43 9.61
N GLY A 215 0.99 -64.30 8.61
CA GLY A 215 0.74 -65.25 7.51
C GLY A 215 -0.45 -66.21 7.71
N PRO A 216 -0.97 -66.85 6.64
CA PRO A 216 -0.61 -66.77 5.21
C PRO A 216 -1.47 -65.81 4.38
#